data_AF-A0A0L1JAE4-F1
#
_entry.id   AF-A0A0L1JAE4-F1
#
_cell.length_a   1.000
_cell.length_b   1.000
_cell.length_c   1.000
_cell.angle_alpha   90.00
_cell.angle_beta   90.00
_cell.angle_gamma   90.00
#
_symmetry.space_group_name_H-M   'P 1'
#
loop_
_entity.id
_entity.type
_entity.pdbx_description
1 polymer ?
#
loop_
_entity_poly.entity_id
_entity_poly.type
_entity_poly.pdbx_seq_one_letter_code
_entity_poly.pdbx_strand_id
1 'polypeptide(L)'
;MRNSSQELPSKYCHLLWLYGDERSSLWLRLKRYTSTLIEAVNPQRLGKVAFLSSPRELVKESMKGSLEGILAAIRHLHSLGLVHNDINPANIMLDEDGTFILIDFDSCRYIGESLRNTETKRTRHWHDPSVDISLEKNDLDAFKDLQIWLTGPADEEFLFERSAS
;
A
#
# COMPACT_ATOMS: atom_id res chain seq x y z
N MET A 1 -43.57 -13.86 -2.77
CA MET A 1 -43.36 -12.40 -2.66
C MET A 1 -42.03 -12.06 -3.32
N ARG A 2 -41.96 -11.02 -4.15
CA ARG A 2 -40.79 -10.71 -4.99
C ARG A 2 -39.59 -10.40 -4.10
N ASN A 3 -38.49 -11.13 -4.30
CA ASN A 3 -37.20 -10.77 -3.75
C ASN A 3 -36.62 -9.69 -4.68
N SER A 4 -36.59 -8.44 -4.21
CA SER A 4 -35.89 -7.36 -4.89
C SER A 4 -34.40 -7.50 -4.58
N SER A 5 -33.65 -8.08 -5.50
CA SER A 5 -32.19 -7.96 -5.56
C SER A 5 -31.86 -6.50 -5.84
N GLN A 6 -31.41 -5.77 -4.82
CA GLN A 6 -30.65 -4.55 -5.03
C GLN A 6 -29.19 -4.94 -5.22
N GLU A 7 -28.75 -5.00 -6.46
CA GLU A 7 -27.32 -5.01 -6.79
C GLU A 7 -26.74 -3.64 -6.45
N LEU A 8 -25.81 -3.60 -5.49
CA LEU A 8 -24.95 -2.45 -5.23
C LEU A 8 -23.55 -2.72 -5.82
N PRO A 9 -22.80 -1.67 -6.22
CA PRO A 9 -21.65 -1.83 -7.08
C PRO A 9 -20.53 -2.60 -6.38
N SER A 10 -20.12 -3.71 -7.00
CA SER A 10 -18.91 -4.47 -6.69
C SER A 10 -17.70 -3.55 -6.58
N LYS A 11 -16.96 -3.61 -5.45
CA LYS A 11 -15.49 -3.53 -5.48
C LYS A 11 -14.75 -4.35 -4.41
N TYR A 12 -15.30 -4.69 -3.24
CA TYR A 12 -14.54 -5.48 -2.25
C TYR A 12 -15.43 -6.42 -1.42
N CYS A 13 -15.08 -7.71 -1.48
CA CYS A 13 -15.60 -8.90 -0.76
C CYS A 13 -16.91 -9.55 -1.29
N HIS A 14 -16.77 -10.70 -1.95
CA HIS A 14 -17.83 -11.69 -2.13
C HIS A 14 -17.91 -12.58 -0.88
N LEU A 15 -19.13 -12.83 -0.35
CA LEU A 15 -19.38 -13.97 0.52
C LEU A 15 -19.28 -15.26 -0.32
N LEU A 16 -18.51 -16.25 0.14
CA LEU A 16 -18.49 -17.60 -0.44
C LEU A 16 -19.12 -18.59 0.55
N TRP A 17 -20.14 -19.33 0.10
CA TRP A 17 -20.69 -20.47 0.82
C TRP A 17 -19.80 -21.69 0.59
N LEU A 18 -19.26 -22.29 1.65
CA LEU A 18 -18.65 -23.62 1.58
C LEU A 18 -19.37 -24.53 2.58
N TYR A 19 -19.83 -25.67 2.06
CA TYR A 19 -20.72 -26.69 2.63
C TYR A 19 -20.62 -26.95 4.15
N GLY A 20 -21.77 -27.08 4.82
CA GLY A 20 -21.92 -27.68 6.15
C GLY A 20 -23.39 -27.86 6.58
N ASP A 21 -23.76 -29.03 7.11
CA ASP A 21 -25.08 -29.40 7.65
C ASP A 21 -25.48 -28.55 8.87
N GLU A 22 -26.79 -28.45 9.13
CA GLU A 22 -27.57 -27.50 9.94
C GLU A 22 -27.18 -27.33 11.43
N ARG A 23 -26.05 -27.89 11.89
CA ARG A 23 -25.60 -27.80 13.29
C ARG A 23 -24.17 -27.32 13.49
N SER A 24 -23.45 -26.89 12.46
CA SER A 24 -22.07 -26.39 12.61
C SER A 24 -21.76 -25.28 11.61
N SER A 25 -22.27 -24.07 11.86
CA SER A 25 -21.91 -22.90 11.07
C SER A 25 -20.52 -22.41 11.48
N LEU A 26 -19.50 -22.71 10.67
CA LEU A 26 -18.20 -22.03 10.74
C LEU A 26 -18.29 -20.76 9.90
N TRP A 27 -18.27 -19.60 10.54
CA TRP A 27 -18.33 -18.31 9.84
C TRP A 27 -16.91 -17.86 9.48
N LEU A 28 -16.65 -17.65 8.18
CA LEU A 28 -15.45 -16.96 7.73
C LEU A 28 -15.68 -15.45 7.81
N ARG A 29 -15.10 -14.79 8.82
CA ARG A 29 -15.07 -13.32 8.88
C ARG A 29 -13.97 -12.81 7.96
N LEU A 30 -14.34 -12.36 6.76
CA LEU A 30 -13.45 -11.63 5.88
C LEU A 30 -13.36 -10.18 6.38
N LYS A 31 -12.14 -9.69 6.65
CA LYS A 31 -11.92 -8.27 6.90
C LYS A 31 -12.24 -7.48 5.64
N ARG A 32 -13.02 -6.40 5.79
CA ARG A 32 -13.34 -5.50 4.69
C ARG A 32 -12.23 -4.46 4.56
N TYR A 33 -11.73 -4.31 3.34
CA TYR A 33 -10.80 -3.27 2.96
C TYR A 33 -11.58 -2.17 2.23
N THR A 34 -11.47 -0.93 2.70
CA THR A 34 -12.39 0.13 2.28
C THR A 34 -11.84 1.00 1.14
N SER A 35 -10.53 1.26 1.15
CA SER A 35 -9.85 2.12 0.19
C SER A 35 -8.34 1.95 0.28
N THR A 36 -7.62 2.44 -0.74
CA THR A 36 -6.17 2.64 -0.65
C THR A 36 -5.84 3.82 0.27
N LEU A 37 -4.60 3.91 0.74
CA LEU A 37 -4.13 5.01 1.57
C LEU A 37 -4.20 6.34 0.82
N ILE A 38 -3.78 6.36 -0.45
CA ILE A 38 -3.87 7.58 -1.26
C ILE A 38 -5.31 8.09 -1.41
N GLU A 39 -6.30 7.19 -1.58
CA GLU A 39 -7.71 7.57 -1.65
C GLU A 39 -8.23 8.10 -0.32
N ALA A 40 -7.78 7.52 0.80
CA ALA A 40 -8.22 7.89 2.13
C ALA A 40 -7.72 9.28 2.56
N VAL A 41 -6.46 9.62 2.24
CA VAL A 41 -5.83 10.84 2.78
C VAL A 41 -5.60 11.93 1.74
N ASN A 42 -5.55 11.59 0.44
CA ASN A 42 -5.29 12.53 -0.65
C ASN A 42 -6.31 12.38 -1.81
N PRO A 43 -7.61 12.63 -1.55
CA PRO A 43 -8.66 12.45 -2.56
C PRO A 43 -8.53 13.44 -3.73
N GLN A 44 -7.87 14.59 -3.53
CA GLN A 44 -7.57 15.56 -4.59
C GLN A 44 -6.38 15.14 -5.47
N ARG A 45 -5.69 14.03 -5.16
CA ARG A 45 -4.54 13.51 -5.91
C ARG A 45 -3.42 14.55 -6.09
N LEU A 46 -3.15 15.31 -5.03
CA LEU A 46 -2.01 16.23 -4.98
C LEU A 46 -0.69 15.46 -5.17
N GLY A 47 0.28 16.08 -5.83
CA GLY A 47 1.66 15.56 -5.89
C GLY A 47 2.33 15.52 -4.51
N LYS A 48 3.50 14.86 -4.40
CA LYS A 48 4.21 14.65 -3.13
C LYS A 48 4.45 15.94 -2.34
N VAL A 49 5.18 16.92 -2.89
CA VAL A 49 5.41 18.23 -2.26
C VAL A 49 4.11 18.91 -1.86
N ALA A 50 3.15 19.03 -2.78
CA ALA A 50 1.90 19.73 -2.54
C ALA A 50 1.08 19.09 -1.43
N PHE A 51 1.08 17.76 -1.33
CA PHE A 51 0.45 17.04 -0.22
C PHE A 51 1.17 17.27 1.11
N LEU A 52 2.51 17.20 1.12
CA LEU A 52 3.34 17.41 2.32
C LEU A 52 3.12 18.82 2.92
N SER A 53 3.04 19.84 2.05
CA SER A 53 2.77 21.23 2.46
C SER A 53 1.29 21.52 2.74
N SER A 54 0.39 20.56 2.52
CA SER A 54 -1.03 20.71 2.83
C SER A 54 -1.30 20.53 4.32
N PRO A 55 -2.47 20.97 4.82
CA PRO A 55 -2.86 20.72 6.21
C PRO A 55 -3.04 19.24 6.57
N ARG A 56 -3.16 18.32 5.58
CA ARG A 56 -3.34 16.87 5.78
C ARG A 56 -4.49 16.51 6.74
N GLU A 57 -5.62 17.23 6.66
CA GLU A 57 -6.77 17.09 7.59
C GLU A 57 -7.36 15.67 7.68
N LEU A 58 -7.16 14.86 6.64
CA LEU A 58 -7.64 13.47 6.57
C LEU A 58 -6.66 12.44 7.14
N VAL A 59 -5.42 12.84 7.44
CA VAL A 59 -4.43 11.98 8.09
C VAL A 59 -4.75 11.90 9.58
N LYS A 60 -5.08 10.70 10.05
CA LYS A 60 -5.43 10.44 11.46
C LYS A 60 -4.20 9.98 12.23
N GLU A 61 -4.12 10.30 13.52
CA GLU A 61 -3.03 9.82 14.40
C GLU A 61 -2.92 8.28 14.42
N SER A 62 -4.04 7.56 14.31
CA SER A 62 -4.02 6.09 14.22
C SER A 62 -3.24 5.56 13.01
N MET A 63 -3.26 6.30 11.89
CA MET A 63 -2.54 5.93 10.66
C MET A 63 -1.02 5.99 10.85
N LYS A 64 -0.52 6.86 11.73
CA LYS A 64 0.90 6.92 12.08
C LYS A 64 1.36 5.64 12.75
N GLY A 65 0.56 5.09 13.66
CA GLY A 65 0.82 3.80 14.30
C GLY A 65 0.82 2.63 13.32
N SER A 66 0.02 2.71 12.26
CA SER A 66 -0.07 1.68 11.22
C SER A 66 1.16 1.59 10.31
N LEU A 67 2.04 2.62 10.27
CA LEU A 67 3.28 2.58 9.48
C LEU A 67 4.25 1.48 9.94
N GLU A 68 4.27 1.16 11.23
CA GLU A 68 5.09 0.06 11.76
C GLU A 68 4.64 -1.30 11.20
N GLY A 69 3.35 -1.46 10.92
CA GLY A 69 2.81 -2.65 10.26
C GLY A 69 3.36 -2.82 8.84
N ILE A 70 3.49 -1.71 8.09
CA ILE A 70 4.09 -1.72 6.75
C ILE A 70 5.58 -2.05 6.82
N LEU A 71 6.32 -1.46 7.76
CA LEU A 71 7.74 -1.78 7.95
C LEU A 71 7.94 -3.26 8.33
N ALA A 72 7.06 -3.82 9.17
CA ALA A 72 7.08 -5.23 9.52
C ALA A 72 6.80 -6.13 8.30
N ALA A 73 5.84 -5.76 7.44
CA ALA A 73 5.56 -6.48 6.20
C ALA A 73 6.75 -6.46 5.22
N ILE A 74 7.40 -5.30 5.05
CA ILE A 74 8.62 -5.16 4.24
C ILE A 74 9.72 -6.08 4.77
N ARG A 75 10.02 -6.02 6.08
CA ARG A 75 11.03 -6.90 6.71
C ARG A 75 10.69 -8.38 6.57
N HIS A 76 9.40 -8.73 6.60
CA HIS A 76 8.99 -10.10 6.38
C HIS A 76 9.29 -10.57 4.96
N LEU A 77 8.97 -9.78 3.93
CA LEU A 77 9.36 -10.09 2.54
C LEU A 77 10.87 -10.24 2.39
N HIS A 78 11.64 -9.32 2.98
CA HIS A 78 13.10 -9.35 2.95
C HIS A 78 13.64 -10.64 3.58
N SER A 79 13.04 -11.09 4.70
CA SER A 79 13.39 -12.38 5.33
C SER A 79 13.11 -13.62 4.45
N LEU A 80 12.23 -13.50 3.47
CA LEU A 80 11.93 -14.53 2.46
C LEU A 80 12.81 -14.40 1.21
N GLY A 81 13.75 -13.45 1.19
CA GLY A 81 14.60 -13.16 0.04
C GLY A 81 13.90 -12.38 -1.07
N LEU A 82 12.75 -11.76 -0.78
CA LEU A 82 11.94 -11.00 -1.73
C LEU A 82 12.02 -9.51 -1.42
N VAL A 83 11.97 -8.68 -2.46
CA VAL A 83 11.85 -7.22 -2.38
C VAL A 83 10.61 -6.82 -3.15
N HIS A 84 9.78 -5.93 -2.61
CA HIS A 84 8.53 -5.51 -3.23
C HIS A 84 8.73 -4.61 -4.46
N ASN A 85 9.74 -3.74 -4.42
CA ASN A 85 10.13 -2.78 -5.47
C ASN A 85 9.09 -1.72 -5.87
N ASP A 86 7.92 -1.68 -5.23
CA ASP A 86 6.85 -0.72 -5.54
C ASP A 86 6.06 -0.29 -4.30
N ILE A 87 6.78 0.00 -3.21
CA ILE A 87 6.18 0.56 -1.99
C ILE A 87 5.69 1.98 -2.26
N ASN A 88 4.38 2.19 -2.21
CA ASN A 88 3.76 3.50 -2.36
C ASN A 88 2.34 3.53 -1.73
N PRO A 89 1.73 4.71 -1.53
CA PRO A 89 0.41 4.83 -0.90
C PRO A 89 -0.77 4.20 -1.67
N ALA A 90 -0.64 3.93 -2.97
CA ALA A 90 -1.66 3.21 -3.73
C ALA A 90 -1.63 1.70 -3.45
N ASN A 91 -0.45 1.17 -3.09
CA ASN A 91 -0.24 -0.23 -2.74
C ASN A 91 -0.42 -0.52 -1.25
N ILE A 92 -1.08 0.39 -0.51
CA ILE A 92 -1.44 0.20 0.89
C ILE A 92 -2.95 0.33 1.01
N MET A 93 -3.62 -0.71 1.50
CA MET A 93 -5.04 -0.66 1.82
C MET A 93 -5.28 -0.39 3.29
N LEU A 94 -6.45 0.21 3.57
CA LEU A 94 -6.97 0.37 4.93
C LEU A 94 -8.07 -0.65 5.17
N ASP A 95 -8.01 -1.29 6.34
CA ASP A 95 -9.14 -2.03 6.87
C ASP A 95 -10.09 -1.13 7.68
N GLU A 96 -11.17 -1.71 8.19
CA GLU A 96 -12.20 -1.02 8.99
C GLU A 96 -11.66 -0.35 10.26
N ASP A 97 -10.51 -0.79 10.77
CA ASP A 97 -9.87 -0.27 11.97
C ASP A 97 -8.83 0.84 11.62
N GLY A 98 -8.59 1.11 10.34
CA GLY A 98 -7.53 2.00 9.87
C GLY A 98 -6.13 1.38 9.91
N THR A 99 -6.04 0.06 10.01
CA THR A 99 -4.79 -0.70 9.92
C THR A 99 -4.33 -0.73 8.46
N PHE A 100 -3.03 -0.56 8.26
CA PHE A 100 -2.41 -0.59 6.93
C PHE A 100 -2.04 -2.01 6.53
N ILE A 101 -2.36 -2.35 5.29
CA ILE A 101 -2.08 -3.66 4.70
C ILE A 101 -1.41 -3.44 3.35
N LEU A 102 -0.18 -3.96 3.22
CA LEU A 102 0.58 -3.93 1.98
C LEU A 102 -0.06 -4.89 0.97
N ILE A 103 -0.27 -4.41 -0.26
CA ILE A 103 -0.88 -5.14 -1.36
C ILE A 103 -0.03 -5.00 -2.64
N ASP A 104 -0.43 -5.73 -3.69
CA ASP A 104 0.13 -5.66 -5.04
C ASP A 104 1.60 -6.12 -5.14
N PHE A 105 1.78 -7.44 -5.23
CA PHE A 105 3.09 -8.09 -5.26
C PHE A 105 3.62 -8.32 -6.69
N ASP A 106 3.01 -7.74 -7.73
CA ASP A 106 3.38 -8.00 -9.14
C ASP A 106 4.83 -7.57 -9.46
N SER A 107 5.34 -6.60 -8.70
CA SER A 107 6.71 -6.09 -8.80
C SER A 107 7.71 -6.77 -7.86
N CYS A 108 7.27 -7.78 -7.11
CA CYS A 108 8.15 -8.53 -6.22
C CYS A 108 9.21 -9.30 -7.00
N ARG A 109 10.47 -9.17 -6.59
CA ARG A 109 11.61 -9.88 -7.18
C ARG A 109 12.50 -10.43 -6.10
N TYR A 110 13.31 -11.43 -6.44
CA TYR A 110 14.31 -11.93 -5.51
C TYR A 110 15.42 -10.89 -5.33
N ILE A 111 15.99 -10.82 -4.12
CA ILE A 111 17.15 -9.98 -3.85
C ILE A 111 18.28 -10.33 -4.84
N GLY A 112 18.82 -9.32 -5.51
CA GLY A 112 19.87 -9.45 -6.53
C GLY A 112 19.36 -9.63 -7.96
N GLU A 113 18.05 -9.78 -8.18
CA GLU A 113 17.48 -9.91 -9.52
C GLU A 113 17.51 -8.59 -10.29
N SER A 114 17.75 -8.67 -11.61
CA SER A 114 17.69 -7.50 -12.50
C SER A 114 16.26 -6.98 -12.61
N LEU A 115 16.09 -5.67 -12.50
CA LEU A 115 14.85 -4.94 -12.77
C LEU A 115 14.80 -4.45 -14.23
N ARG A 116 15.94 -4.39 -14.94
CA ARG A 116 15.99 -4.05 -16.38
C ARG A 116 15.38 -5.13 -17.24
N ASN A 117 14.65 -4.71 -18.28
CA ASN A 117 14.04 -5.59 -19.28
C ASN A 117 13.11 -6.67 -18.68
N THR A 118 12.52 -6.36 -17.53
CA THR A 118 11.50 -7.19 -16.88
C THR A 118 10.13 -6.55 -17.01
N GLU A 119 9.06 -7.30 -16.71
CA GLU A 119 7.71 -6.74 -16.60
C GLU A 119 7.49 -5.98 -15.27
N THR A 120 8.55 -5.72 -14.49
CA THR A 120 8.46 -5.01 -13.20
C THR A 120 8.02 -3.57 -13.41
N LYS A 121 6.84 -3.22 -12.88
CA LYS A 121 6.29 -1.86 -12.95
C LYS A 121 6.57 -1.15 -11.63
N ARG A 122 7.18 0.03 -11.69
CA ARG A 122 7.46 0.83 -10.50
C ARG A 122 6.83 2.20 -10.63
N THR A 123 6.30 2.71 -9.54
CA THR A 123 5.60 4.00 -9.51
C THR A 123 6.60 5.15 -9.50
N ARG A 124 6.54 6.02 -10.52
CA ARG A 124 7.43 7.19 -10.63
C ARG A 124 7.40 8.03 -9.35
N HIS A 125 8.56 8.58 -8.98
CA HIS A 125 8.78 9.35 -7.75
C HIS A 125 8.68 8.53 -6.47
N TRP A 126 8.49 7.20 -6.52
CA TRP A 126 8.52 6.31 -5.35
C TRP A 126 9.69 5.32 -5.37
N HIS A 127 10.63 5.48 -6.30
CA HIS A 127 11.88 4.73 -6.36
C HIS A 127 12.96 5.56 -7.08
N ASP A 128 14.22 5.13 -6.95
CA ASP A 128 15.33 5.63 -7.76
C ASP A 128 15.26 5.00 -9.16
N PRO A 129 15.13 5.79 -10.25
CA PRO A 129 15.06 5.25 -11.62
C PRO A 129 16.40 4.72 -12.13
N SER A 130 17.52 5.12 -11.52
CA SER A 130 18.86 4.64 -11.88
C SER A 130 19.15 3.23 -11.34
N VAL A 131 18.43 2.81 -10.30
CA VAL A 131 18.56 1.46 -9.71
C VAL A 131 17.85 0.43 -10.58
N ASP A 132 18.61 -0.53 -11.05
CA ASP A 132 18.21 -1.62 -11.95
C ASP A 132 18.35 -3.01 -11.33
N ILE A 133 18.62 -3.08 -10.03
CA ILE A 133 18.74 -4.33 -9.28
C ILE A 133 17.80 -4.31 -8.08
N SER A 134 17.21 -5.46 -7.78
CA SER A 134 16.30 -5.60 -6.66
C SER A 134 17.10 -5.74 -5.37
N LEU A 135 16.97 -4.76 -4.47
CA LEU A 135 17.66 -4.72 -3.19
C LEU A 135 16.70 -4.30 -2.10
N GLU A 136 16.88 -4.80 -0.88
CA GLU A 136 16.08 -4.40 0.29
C GLU A 136 15.99 -2.88 0.46
N LYS A 137 17.10 -2.19 0.13
CA LYS A 137 17.20 -0.72 0.16
C LYS A 137 16.11 -0.03 -0.68
N ASN A 138 15.67 -0.64 -1.78
CA ASN A 138 14.64 -0.09 -2.66
C ASN A 138 13.34 0.13 -1.88
N ASP A 139 12.92 -0.86 -1.08
CA ASP A 139 11.71 -0.77 -0.26
C ASP A 139 11.91 0.14 0.95
N LEU A 140 13.09 0.11 1.58
CA LEU A 140 13.38 0.92 2.77
C LEU A 140 13.43 2.42 2.44
N ASP A 141 14.00 2.80 1.30
CA ASP A 141 14.02 4.18 0.83
C ASP A 141 12.59 4.64 0.48
N ALA A 142 11.82 3.80 -0.23
CA ALA A 142 10.43 4.09 -0.56
C ALA A 142 9.53 4.19 0.69
N PHE A 143 9.78 3.36 1.69
CA PHE A 143 9.13 3.46 2.99
C PHE A 143 9.48 4.78 3.70
N LYS A 144 10.74 5.22 3.67
CA LYS A 144 11.12 6.53 4.24
C LYS A 144 10.35 7.66 3.57
N ASP A 145 10.26 7.66 2.24
CA ASP A 145 9.47 8.62 1.49
C ASP A 145 7.98 8.57 1.87
N LEU A 146 7.43 7.37 2.09
CA LEU A 146 6.05 7.18 2.55
C LEU A 146 5.83 7.77 3.95
N GLN A 147 6.77 7.57 4.87
CA GLN A 147 6.71 8.14 6.22
C GLN A 147 6.74 9.67 6.18
N ILE A 148 7.62 10.25 5.36
CA ILE A 148 7.70 11.70 5.14
C ILE A 148 6.39 12.21 4.55
N TRP A 149 5.91 11.58 3.48
CA TRP A 149 4.68 11.96 2.80
C TRP A 149 3.48 11.99 3.74
N LEU A 150 3.33 10.94 4.56
CA LEU A 150 2.18 10.82 5.46
C LEU A 150 2.30 11.70 6.71
N THR A 151 3.48 11.75 7.33
CA THR A 151 3.66 12.28 8.70
C THR A 151 4.86 13.20 8.91
N GLY A 152 5.70 13.40 7.90
CA GLY A 152 6.88 14.26 7.99
C GLY A 152 6.54 15.75 8.15
N PRO A 153 7.47 16.57 8.64
CA PRO A 153 7.29 18.02 8.70
C PRO A 153 7.26 18.62 7.28
N ALA A 154 6.65 19.81 7.14
CA ALA A 154 6.34 20.39 5.84
C ALA A 154 7.58 20.80 5.01
N ASP A 155 8.74 20.91 5.66
CA ASP A 155 10.05 21.29 5.10
C ASP A 155 11.00 20.10 4.88
N GLU A 156 10.55 18.87 5.13
CA GLU A 156 11.36 17.67 4.89
C GLU A 156 11.52 17.38 3.39
N GLU A 157 12.69 16.91 2.99
CA GLU A 157 12.97 16.56 1.60
C GLU A 157 12.75 15.08 1.30
N PHE A 158 12.11 14.79 0.17
CA PHE A 158 11.96 13.43 -0.35
C PHE A 158 13.25 12.92 -0.99
N LEU A 159 13.49 11.61 -0.89
CA LEU A 159 14.62 10.95 -1.55
C LEU A 159 14.48 10.99 -3.08
N PHE A 160 13.26 10.85 -3.60
CA PHE A 160 13.01 10.60 -5.03
C PHE A 160 12.49 11.80 -5.83
N GLU A 161 12.69 13.01 -5.32
CA GLU A 161 12.36 14.25 -6.04
C GLU A 161 13.50 14.78 -6.90
N ARG A 162 14.75 14.39 -6.63
CA ARG A 162 15.95 14.97 -7.29
C ARG A 162 16.34 14.33 -8.63
N SER A 163 15.56 13.40 -9.18
CA SER A 163 15.90 12.74 -10.46
C SER A 163 15.36 13.50 -11.68
N ALA A 164 15.77 14.76 -11.84
CA ALA A 164 15.75 15.49 -13.10
C ALA A 164 16.69 16.70 -13.00
N SER A 165 17.99 16.46 -13.17
CA SER A 165 18.94 17.45 -13.65
C SER A 165 19.31 17.11 -15.08
#